data_AF-A0A3D5D6F7-F1
#
_entry.id   AF-A0A3D5D6F7-F1
#
_cell.length_a   1.000
_cell.length_b   1.000
_cell.length_c   1.000
_cell.angle_alpha   90.00
_cell.angle_beta   90.00
_cell.angle_gamma   90.00
#
_symmetry.space_group_name_H-M   'P 1'
#
loop_
_entity.id
_entity.type
_entity.pdbx_description
1 polymer ?
#
loop_
_entity_poly.entity_id
_entity_poly.type
_entity_poly.pdbx_seq_one_letter_code
_entity_poly.pdbx_strand_id
1 'polypeptide(L)'
;MEFPKIVSGGQTGADRAALDWAMAHGVPHGGWCPAGRLAEDGVIDMRYSLKETPQPEYLQRTEWNVRDSDATLIVSCAAELAGGSLATWDLAAAHDRPCLHLSGKLEAAEAAVLVRDWLQDE
;
A
#
# COMPACT_ATOMS: atom_id res chain seq x y z
N MET A 1 16.02 -8.95 12.74
CA MET A 1 15.11 -8.64 11.62
C MET A 1 15.36 -7.20 11.24
N GLU A 2 15.85 -6.94 10.03
CA GLU A 2 15.77 -5.58 9.47
C GLU A 2 14.29 -5.22 9.35
N PHE A 3 13.92 -4.00 9.73
CA PHE A 3 12.55 -3.54 9.63
C PHE A 3 12.13 -3.54 8.15
N PRO A 4 10.96 -4.11 7.78
CA PRO A 4 10.61 -4.30 6.40
C PRO A 4 10.45 -2.95 5.67
N LYS A 5 10.82 -2.95 4.39
CA LYS A 5 10.61 -1.82 3.49
C LYS A 5 9.11 -1.61 3.29
N ILE A 6 8.66 -0.35 3.35
CA ILE A 6 7.27 0.00 3.03
C ILE A 6 7.16 0.31 1.53
N VAL A 7 6.25 -0.37 0.83
CA VAL A 7 5.95 -0.07 -0.57
C VAL A 7 4.52 0.43 -0.75
N SER A 8 4.33 1.36 -1.68
CA SER A 8 3.04 1.96 -1.99
C SER A 8 3.04 2.52 -3.42
N GLY A 9 1.86 2.74 -4.01
CA GLY A 9 1.76 3.35 -5.34
C GLY A 9 1.64 4.86 -5.41
N GLY A 10 1.76 5.57 -4.28
CA GLY A 10 1.87 7.03 -4.25
C GLY A 10 0.58 7.81 -4.52
N GLN A 11 -0.59 7.16 -4.56
CA GLN A 11 -1.87 7.87 -4.57
C GLN A 11 -2.03 8.73 -3.31
N THR A 12 -2.92 9.73 -3.34
CA THR A 12 -3.35 10.45 -2.14
C THR A 12 -3.88 9.48 -1.07
N GLY A 13 -3.99 9.97 0.17
CA GLY A 13 -4.54 9.20 1.28
C GLY A 13 -3.55 8.15 1.79
N ALA A 14 -4.00 6.89 1.87
CA ALA A 14 -3.27 5.81 2.53
C ALA A 14 -1.87 5.57 1.94
N ASP A 15 -1.76 5.65 0.62
CA ASP A 15 -0.52 5.42 -0.11
C ASP A 15 0.58 6.42 0.33
N ARG A 16 0.30 7.72 0.23
CA ARG A 16 1.25 8.75 0.70
C ARG A 16 1.44 8.77 2.20
N ALA A 17 0.41 8.48 3.00
CA ALA A 17 0.57 8.39 4.45
C ALA A 17 1.60 7.33 4.84
N ALA A 18 1.60 6.18 4.16
CA ALA A 18 2.60 5.13 4.36
C ALA A 18 4.02 5.59 3.98
N LEU A 19 4.16 6.26 2.83
CA LEU A 19 5.46 6.77 2.36
C LEU A 19 6.01 7.88 3.27
N ASP A 20 5.16 8.83 3.66
CA ASP A 20 5.52 9.93 4.57
C ASP A 20 5.93 9.40 5.94
N TRP A 21 5.20 8.42 6.48
CA TRP A 21 5.56 7.77 7.74
C TRP A 21 6.92 7.08 7.63
N ALA A 22 7.15 6.33 6.55
CA ALA A 22 8.42 5.62 6.34
C ALA A 22 9.60 6.59 6.26
N MET A 23 9.43 7.69 5.49
CA MET A 23 10.44 8.76 5.40
C MET A 23 10.73 9.40 6.76
N ALA A 24 9.69 9.74 7.53
CA ALA A 24 9.83 10.39 8.84
C ALA A 24 10.57 9.50 9.87
N HIS A 25 10.49 8.17 9.73
CA HIS A 25 11.10 7.22 10.65
C HIS A 25 12.38 6.57 10.12
N GLY A 26 12.87 6.99 8.95
CA GLY A 26 14.07 6.41 8.34
C GLY A 26 13.89 4.95 7.89
N VAL A 27 12.65 4.52 7.67
CA VAL A 27 12.33 3.19 7.13
C VAL A 27 12.49 3.23 5.61
N PRO A 28 13.18 2.25 5.00
CA PRO A 28 13.26 2.16 3.55
C PRO A 28 11.86 2.17 2.92
N HIS A 29 11.67 2.97 1.87
CA HIS A 29 10.39 3.05 1.17
C HIS A 29 10.54 2.93 -0.35
N GLY A 30 9.42 2.70 -1.04
CA GLY A 30 9.35 2.78 -2.50
C GLY A 30 8.03 2.26 -3.04
N GLY A 31 8.06 1.65 -4.23
CA GLY A 31 6.91 1.01 -4.84
C GLY A 31 6.75 1.40 -6.30
N TRP A 32 5.65 0.94 -6.90
CA TRP A 32 5.30 1.16 -8.29
C TRP A 32 4.20 2.22 -8.43
N CYS A 33 4.44 3.25 -9.22
CA CYS A 33 3.47 4.28 -9.57
C CYS A 33 3.14 4.24 -11.06
N PRO A 34 2.04 4.84 -11.54
CA PRO A 34 1.73 4.88 -12.96
C PRO A 34 2.81 5.60 -13.78
N ALA A 35 2.88 5.28 -15.08
CA ALA A 35 3.66 6.09 -16.03
C ALA A 35 3.25 7.57 -15.95
N GLY A 36 4.22 8.47 -15.93
CA GLY A 36 4.02 9.90 -15.69
C GLY A 36 3.82 10.28 -14.22
N ARG A 37 3.99 9.32 -13.29
CA ARG A 37 3.80 9.51 -11.84
C ARG A 37 2.42 10.09 -11.50
N LEU A 38 1.37 9.56 -12.12
CA LEU A 38 0.02 10.11 -11.99
C LEU A 38 -0.63 9.75 -10.64
N ALA A 39 -1.31 10.73 -10.05
CA ALA A 39 -2.20 10.60 -8.91
C ALA A 39 -3.41 11.54 -9.06
N GLU A 40 -4.41 11.43 -8.18
CA GLU A 40 -5.67 12.20 -8.31
C GLU A 40 -5.49 13.72 -8.17
N ASP A 41 -4.45 14.16 -7.47
CA ASP A 41 -4.10 15.58 -7.27
C ASP A 41 -2.92 16.03 -8.15
N GLY A 42 -2.55 15.24 -9.15
CA GLY A 42 -1.53 15.56 -10.14
C GLY A 42 -0.32 14.64 -10.10
N VAL A 43 0.87 15.21 -10.30
CA VAL A 43 2.12 14.45 -10.40
C VAL A 43 2.65 14.15 -9.00
N ILE A 44 2.96 12.88 -8.73
CA ILE A 44 3.54 12.43 -7.47
C ILE A 44 4.95 13.01 -7.31
N ASP A 45 5.18 13.67 -6.18
CA ASP A 45 6.45 14.34 -5.84
C ASP A 45 7.67 13.40 -5.97
N MET A 46 8.79 13.95 -6.44
CA MET A 46 10.05 13.22 -6.65
C MET A 46 10.73 12.81 -5.34
N ARG A 47 10.29 13.33 -4.18
CA ARG A 47 10.76 12.91 -2.86
C ARG A 47 10.52 11.43 -2.58
N TYR A 48 9.50 10.85 -3.21
CA TYR A 48 9.15 9.44 -3.03
C TYR A 48 9.94 8.55 -4.00
N SER A 49 10.59 7.52 -3.46
CA SER A 49 11.42 6.55 -4.19
C SER A 49 10.60 5.54 -5.01
N LEU A 50 9.71 6.03 -5.87
CA LEU A 50 8.79 5.24 -6.70
C LEU A 50 9.35 5.00 -8.10
N LYS A 51 9.08 3.81 -8.64
CA LYS A 51 9.37 3.43 -10.02
C LYS A 51 8.09 3.49 -10.84
N GLU A 52 8.17 4.02 -12.05
CA GLU A 52 7.02 4.04 -12.96
C GLU A 52 6.78 2.66 -13.56
N THR A 53 5.52 2.25 -13.65
CA THR A 53 5.09 1.15 -14.49
C THR A 53 5.11 1.56 -15.96
N PRO A 54 5.14 0.61 -16.91
CA PRO A 54 5.13 0.93 -18.34
C PRO A 54 3.88 1.69 -18.81
N GLN A 55 2.75 1.52 -18.12
CA GLN A 55 1.47 2.11 -18.50
C GLN A 55 0.93 3.05 -17.42
N PRO A 56 0.07 4.02 -17.80
CA PRO A 56 -0.52 4.99 -16.87
C PRO A 56 -1.74 4.45 -16.09
N GLU A 57 -2.25 3.26 -16.38
CA GLU A 57 -3.41 2.73 -15.68
C GLU A 57 -3.08 2.31 -14.24
N TYR A 58 -3.97 2.69 -13.32
CA TYR A 58 -3.80 2.39 -11.89
C TYR A 58 -3.82 0.89 -11.57
N LEU A 59 -4.46 0.05 -12.38
CA LEU A 59 -4.53 -1.39 -12.07
C LEU A 59 -3.15 -2.05 -12.15
N GLN A 60 -2.32 -1.69 -13.15
CA GLN A 60 -0.99 -2.28 -13.31
C GLN A 60 -0.08 -1.96 -12.13
N ARG A 61 -0.05 -0.70 -11.68
CA ARG A 61 0.76 -0.33 -10.51
C ARG A 61 0.24 -0.99 -9.24
N THR A 62 -1.08 -1.14 -9.08
CA THR A 62 -1.66 -1.81 -7.90
C THR A 62 -1.23 -3.27 -7.87
N GLU A 63 -1.40 -3.99 -8.99
CA GLU A 63 -0.98 -5.38 -9.12
C GLU A 63 0.53 -5.55 -8.86
N TRP A 64 1.38 -4.68 -9.40
CA TRP A 64 2.83 -4.82 -9.22
C TRP A 64 3.27 -4.54 -7.78
N ASN A 65 2.61 -3.61 -7.07
CA ASN A 65 2.87 -3.43 -5.64
C ASN A 65 2.45 -4.65 -4.82
N VAL A 66 1.32 -5.28 -5.15
CA VAL A 66 0.89 -6.52 -4.51
C VAL A 66 1.88 -7.65 -4.82
N ARG A 67 2.14 -7.92 -6.10
CA ARG A 67 3.01 -9.00 -6.59
C ARG A 67 4.42 -8.94 -6.01
N ASP A 68 5.01 -7.75 -5.97
CA ASP A 68 6.41 -7.52 -5.57
C ASP A 68 6.55 -7.19 -4.06
N SER A 69 5.50 -7.42 -3.28
CA SER A 69 5.52 -7.32 -1.82
C SER A 69 5.35 -8.70 -1.18
N ASP A 70 5.84 -8.83 0.05
CA ASP A 70 5.62 -10.04 0.83
C ASP A 70 4.18 -10.11 1.37
N ALA A 71 3.59 -8.95 1.67
CA ALA A 71 2.24 -8.83 2.22
C ALA A 71 1.63 -7.46 1.94
N THR A 72 0.30 -7.38 1.87
CA THR A 72 -0.45 -6.14 1.58
C THR A 72 -1.39 -5.74 2.72
N LEU A 73 -1.19 -4.55 3.29
CA LEU A 73 -2.10 -3.94 4.25
C LEU A 73 -3.04 -2.94 3.54
N ILE A 74 -4.34 -3.15 3.64
CA ILE A 74 -5.36 -2.23 3.12
C ILE A 74 -5.99 -1.46 4.28
N VAL A 75 -6.00 -0.14 4.20
CA VAL A 75 -6.65 0.74 5.20
C VAL A 75 -7.76 1.53 4.52
N SER A 76 -9.00 1.43 5.04
CA SER A 76 -10.15 2.17 4.51
C SER A 76 -11.04 2.71 5.62
N CYS A 77 -11.74 3.82 5.38
CA CYS A 77 -12.71 4.34 6.34
C CYS A 77 -13.94 3.42 6.50
N ALA A 78 -14.39 2.81 5.39
CA ALA A 78 -15.52 1.90 5.38
C ALA A 78 -15.13 0.50 5.88
N ALA A 79 -16.11 -0.24 6.41
CA ALA A 79 -15.94 -1.62 6.86
C ALA A 79 -15.88 -2.62 5.69
N GLU A 80 -16.49 -2.30 4.56
CA GLU A 80 -16.47 -3.13 3.37
C GLU A 80 -15.57 -2.51 2.32
N LEU A 81 -14.79 -3.34 1.63
CA LEU A 81 -13.94 -2.90 0.54
C LEU A 81 -14.79 -2.64 -0.71
N ALA A 82 -14.44 -1.59 -1.44
CA ALA A 82 -15.04 -1.25 -2.73
C ALA A 82 -13.99 -0.63 -3.67
N GLY A 83 -14.31 -0.61 -4.96
CA GLY A 83 -13.48 0.04 -5.98
C GLY A 83 -12.03 -0.48 -5.99
N GLY A 84 -11.06 0.44 -6.01
CA GLY A 84 -9.64 0.11 -6.09
C GLY A 84 -9.11 -0.72 -4.91
N SER A 85 -9.67 -0.55 -3.71
CA SER A 85 -9.27 -1.36 -2.54
C SER A 85 -9.77 -2.81 -2.64
N LEU A 86 -10.98 -3.03 -3.16
CA LEU A 86 -11.47 -4.38 -3.44
C LEU A 86 -10.64 -5.05 -4.55
N ALA A 87 -10.31 -4.31 -5.61
CA ALA A 87 -9.40 -4.83 -6.64
C ALA A 87 -8.02 -5.20 -6.07
N THR A 88 -7.51 -4.44 -5.10
CA THR A 88 -6.24 -4.77 -4.41
C THR A 88 -6.35 -6.09 -3.65
N TRP A 89 -7.46 -6.31 -2.95
CA TRP A 89 -7.75 -7.57 -2.25
C TRP A 89 -7.82 -8.76 -3.22
N ASP A 90 -8.56 -8.61 -4.31
CA ASP A 90 -8.71 -9.67 -5.32
C ASP A 90 -7.35 -10.00 -5.98
N LEU A 91 -6.52 -8.99 -6.24
CA LEU A 91 -5.16 -9.17 -6.75
C LEU A 91 -4.26 -9.89 -5.74
N ALA A 92 -4.36 -9.55 -4.44
CA ALA A 92 -3.58 -10.24 -3.41
C ALA A 92 -3.92 -11.73 -3.34
N ALA A 93 -5.21 -12.06 -3.39
CA ALA A 93 -5.67 -13.43 -3.47
C ALA A 93 -5.18 -14.13 -4.76
N ALA A 94 -5.23 -13.45 -5.91
CA ALA A 94 -4.80 -14.01 -7.19
C ALA A 94 -3.28 -14.28 -7.28
N HIS A 95 -2.47 -13.56 -6.49
CA HIS A 95 -1.01 -13.71 -6.43
C HIS A 95 -0.55 -14.51 -5.22
N ASP A 96 -1.46 -15.16 -4.48
CA ASP A 96 -1.18 -15.90 -3.25
C ASP A 96 -0.39 -15.06 -2.23
N ARG A 97 -0.76 -13.78 -2.09
CA ARG A 97 -0.13 -12.84 -1.15
C ARG A 97 -1.00 -12.65 0.09
N PRO A 98 -0.42 -12.75 1.31
CA PRO A 98 -1.10 -12.36 2.54
C PRO A 98 -1.65 -10.94 2.44
N CYS A 99 -2.92 -10.76 2.83
CA CYS A 99 -3.57 -9.47 2.83
C CYS A 99 -4.41 -9.27 4.10
N LEU A 100 -4.22 -8.11 4.73
CA LEU A 100 -4.99 -7.70 5.90
C LEU A 100 -5.76 -6.41 5.56
N HIS A 101 -7.04 -6.37 5.93
CA HIS A 101 -7.88 -5.18 5.82
C HIS A 101 -8.15 -4.59 7.21
N LEU A 102 -7.80 -3.32 7.38
CA LEU A 102 -8.17 -2.50 8.52
C LEU A 102 -9.21 -1.48 8.12
N SER A 103 -10.36 -1.51 8.80
CA SER A 103 -11.39 -0.48 8.64
C SER A 103 -11.25 0.62 9.69
N GLY A 104 -11.67 1.84 9.33
CA GLY A 104 -11.72 3.00 10.22
C GLY A 104 -12.76 2.89 11.34
N LYS A 105 -13.42 1.73 11.48
CA LYS A 105 -14.25 1.40 12.65
C LYS A 105 -13.43 0.85 13.81
N LEU A 106 -12.19 0.44 13.57
CA LEU A 106 -11.28 -0.03 14.60
C LEU A 106 -10.58 1.16 15.26
N GLU A 107 -10.39 1.07 16.56
CA GLU A 107 -9.53 2.00 17.26
C GLU A 107 -8.06 1.76 16.85
N ALA A 108 -7.26 2.82 16.80
CA ALA A 108 -5.88 2.73 16.32
C ALA A 108 -5.03 1.73 17.14
N ALA A 109 -5.29 1.63 18.44
CA ALA A 109 -4.61 0.67 19.32
C ALA A 109 -4.95 -0.79 18.97
N GLU A 110 -6.21 -1.07 18.63
CA GLU A 110 -6.67 -2.40 18.22
C GLU A 110 -6.10 -2.76 16.85
N ALA A 111 -6.16 -1.84 15.89
CA ALA A 111 -5.59 -2.02 14.57
C ALA A 111 -4.08 -2.29 14.62
N ALA A 112 -3.35 -1.61 15.51
CA ALA A 112 -1.91 -1.83 15.69
C ALA A 112 -1.57 -3.21 16.26
N VAL A 113 -2.43 -3.79 17.12
CA VAL A 113 -2.27 -5.16 17.61
C VAL A 113 -2.48 -6.14 16.46
N LEU A 114 -3.56 -5.98 15.68
CA LEU A 114 -3.86 -6.85 14.54
C LEU A 114 -2.72 -6.89 13.52
N VAL A 115 -2.15 -5.73 13.18
CA VAL A 115 -1.01 -5.66 12.24
C VAL A 115 0.22 -6.34 12.81
N ARG A 116 0.50 -6.17 14.11
CA ARG A 116 1.66 -6.78 14.74
C ARG A 116 1.55 -8.30 14.74
N ASP A 117 0.39 -8.83 15.14
CA ASP A 117 0.16 -10.26 15.21
C ASP A 117 0.22 -10.86 13.79
N TRP A 118 -0.41 -10.21 12.81
CA TRP A 118 -0.37 -10.61 11.40
C TRP A 118 1.06 -10.67 10.82
N LEU A 119 1.94 -9.73 11.17
CA LEU A 119 3.33 -9.72 10.71
C LEU A 119 4.23 -10.73 11.44
N GLN A 120 3.75 -11.36 12.52
CA GLN A 120 4.50 -12.37 13.29
C GLN A 120 4.15 -13.81 12.92
N ASP A 121 2.99 -14.02 12.29
CA ASP A 121 2.48 -15.33 11.87
C ASP A 121 3.00 -15.78 10.48
N GLU A 122 3.85 -14.98 9.84
CA GLU A 122 4.59 -15.28 8.58
C GLU A 122 6.08 -15.55 8.84
#